data_AF-A0A1C7Z2F2-F1
#
_entry.id   AF-A0A1C7Z2F2-F1
#
_cell.length_a   1.000
_cell.length_b   1.000
_cell.length_c   1.000
_cell.angle_alpha   90.00
_cell.angle_beta   90.00
_cell.angle_gamma   90.00
#
_symmetry.space_group_name_H-M   'P 1'
#
loop_
_entity.id
_entity.type
_entity.pdbx_description
1 polymer ?
#
loop_
_entity_poly.entity_id
_entity_poly.type
_entity_poly.pdbx_seq_one_letter_code
_entity_poly.pdbx_strand_id
1 'polypeptide(L)'
;MKARGAHGQIFSCSQSLTFRNIDWLFRFYSREWAYPEEVRAIWELPFLAKLKAMVNRATHPMSPRGWALFATDLEIELSSKVPPSDGAQVKSLLGPRPNKADPRLKPLQKLAREIQVKSGGLSCKNVLSQLYLLSESLKDYNDASMCVYSGPAQRGIGARRELFSRSVHSGHWALRSQKLDGISNRDVGWISTGDADFSTLVKLHDFLWHYHAEIALTSVFVLPHHGSRMSYDSNMDRLRELIANLSDRPLFIAPANPEHKKYRHPHWPVESTCRKAGDFYVVDQDLASFYRESVKTVRNLTGLMILE
;
A
#
# COMPACT_ATOMS: atom_id res chain seq x y z
N MET A 1 18.05 8.70 -11.76
CA MET A 1 17.76 9.88 -10.91
C MET A 1 17.01 9.37 -9.68
N LYS A 2 17.53 9.57 -8.46
CA LYS A 2 16.95 9.01 -7.22
C LYS A 2 15.95 10.03 -6.63
N ALA A 3 14.73 9.60 -6.29
CA ALA A 3 13.75 10.48 -5.64
C ALA A 3 14.21 10.81 -4.22
N ARG A 4 14.08 12.07 -3.79
CA ARG A 4 14.52 12.54 -2.45
C ARG A 4 13.30 12.84 -1.61
N GLY A 5 12.99 12.12 -0.53
CA GLY A 5 11.82 12.38 0.33
C GLY A 5 11.80 13.74 1.02
N ALA A 6 10.77 14.01 1.82
CA ALA A 6 10.53 15.27 2.55
C ALA A 6 11.70 15.72 3.47
N HIS A 7 12.73 14.89 3.64
CA HIS A 7 13.96 15.17 4.40
C HIS A 7 15.25 14.91 3.61
N GLY A 8 15.20 14.93 2.28
CA GLY A 8 16.39 14.69 1.44
C GLY A 8 16.85 13.22 1.37
N GLN A 9 16.11 12.30 2.01
CA GLN A 9 16.41 10.87 1.96
C GLN A 9 16.25 10.32 0.54
N ILE A 10 17.29 9.68 0.05
CA ILE A 10 17.34 9.05 -1.26
C ILE A 10 16.52 7.76 -1.23
N PHE A 11 15.37 7.75 -1.91
CA PHE A 11 14.62 6.53 -2.17
C PHE A 11 15.34 5.72 -3.25
N SER A 12 15.61 4.46 -2.92
CA SER A 12 16.30 3.52 -3.80
C SER A 12 15.49 3.25 -5.08
N CYS A 13 16.19 3.16 -6.21
CA CYS A 13 15.67 2.68 -7.50
C CYS A 13 15.21 1.21 -7.49
N SER A 14 15.35 0.48 -6.37
CA SER A 14 14.78 -0.86 -6.16
C SER A 14 13.26 -0.86 -5.93
N GLN A 15 12.61 0.29 -5.98
CA GLN A 15 11.16 0.46 -5.74
C GLN A 15 10.36 0.55 -7.04
N SER A 16 10.95 0.20 -8.17
CA SER A 16 10.25 0.18 -9.45
C SER A 16 10.71 -0.98 -10.34
N LEU A 17 9.78 -1.57 -11.06
CA LEU A 17 10.03 -2.53 -12.12
C LEU A 17 9.65 -1.88 -13.44
N THR A 18 10.64 -1.68 -14.31
CA THR A 18 10.45 -1.10 -15.64
C THR A 18 10.53 -2.20 -16.69
N PHE A 19 9.68 -2.14 -17.70
CA PHE A 19 9.75 -3.04 -18.83
C PHE A 19 10.63 -2.47 -19.93
N ARG A 20 11.43 -3.33 -20.60
CA ARG A 20 12.19 -2.91 -21.77
C ARG A 20 11.23 -2.65 -22.93
N ASN A 21 11.40 -1.50 -23.59
CA ASN A 21 10.64 -1.12 -24.79
C ASN A 21 9.11 -1.04 -24.59
N ILE A 22 8.65 -0.91 -23.36
CA ILE A 22 7.24 -0.67 -23.04
C ILE A 22 7.19 0.56 -22.14
N ASP A 23 6.30 1.48 -22.46
CA ASP A 23 6.02 2.65 -21.65
C ASP A 23 5.11 2.28 -20.47
N TRP A 24 5.65 1.46 -19.58
CA TRP A 24 4.96 0.96 -18.40
C TRP A 24 5.96 0.68 -17.28
N LEU A 25 5.57 0.97 -16.06
CA LEU A 25 6.30 0.60 -14.88
C LEU A 25 5.36 0.16 -13.76
N PHE A 26 5.89 -0.69 -12.88
CA PHE A 26 5.37 -0.84 -11.54
C PHE A 26 6.22 -0.01 -10.60
N ARG A 27 5.60 0.75 -9.71
CA ARG A 27 6.29 1.49 -8.67
C ARG A 27 5.63 1.21 -7.33
N PHE A 28 6.45 0.92 -6.34
CA PHE A 28 5.99 0.44 -5.05
C PHE A 28 6.27 1.51 -4.00
N TYR A 29 5.47 1.52 -2.95
CA TYR A 29 5.67 2.37 -1.79
C TYR A 29 5.15 1.67 -0.53
N SER A 30 5.94 1.68 0.53
CA SER A 30 5.51 1.37 1.89
C SER A 30 6.16 2.39 2.81
N ARG A 31 5.46 2.81 3.87
CA ARG A 31 6.00 3.82 4.79
C ARG A 31 7.21 3.29 5.56
N GLU A 32 7.28 1.99 5.78
CA GLU A 32 8.45 1.28 6.32
C GLU A 32 9.77 1.67 5.62
N TRP A 33 9.72 1.97 4.33
CA TRP A 33 10.93 2.27 3.56
C TRP A 33 11.55 3.62 3.87
N ALA A 34 10.80 4.53 4.52
CA ALA A 34 11.35 5.77 5.06
C ALA A 34 12.08 5.55 6.40
N TYR A 35 11.85 4.40 7.06
CA TYR A 35 12.39 4.09 8.39
C TYR A 35 13.06 2.70 8.44
N PRO A 36 14.01 2.40 7.53
CA PRO A 36 14.56 1.05 7.37
C PRO A 36 15.29 0.53 8.61
N GLU A 37 15.87 1.41 9.41
CA GLU A 37 16.59 1.03 10.64
C GLU A 37 15.61 0.62 11.76
N GLU A 38 14.46 1.30 11.91
CA GLU A 38 13.43 0.91 12.87
C GLU A 38 12.80 -0.43 12.49
N VAL A 39 12.48 -0.61 11.21
CA VAL A 39 11.97 -1.87 10.67
C VAL A 39 12.99 -2.99 10.90
N ARG A 40 14.28 -2.75 10.60
CA ARG A 40 15.33 -3.73 10.83
C ARG A 40 15.43 -4.12 12.30
N ALA A 41 15.44 -3.15 13.22
CA ALA A 41 15.52 -3.42 14.67
C ALA A 41 14.36 -4.31 15.16
N ILE A 42 13.14 -4.10 14.64
CA ILE A 42 12.00 -4.96 14.94
C ILE A 42 12.22 -6.36 14.36
N TRP A 43 12.51 -6.47 13.07
CA TRP A 43 12.64 -7.76 12.35
C TRP A 43 13.90 -8.56 12.73
N GLU A 44 14.86 -7.97 13.43
CA GLU A 44 16.05 -8.65 13.98
C GLU A 44 15.85 -9.22 15.38
N LEU A 45 14.67 -9.01 16.00
CA LEU A 45 14.34 -9.69 17.24
C LEU A 45 14.40 -11.22 17.06
N PRO A 46 15.17 -11.95 17.88
CA PRO A 46 15.44 -13.38 17.66
C PRO A 46 14.17 -14.24 17.54
N PHE A 47 13.13 -13.96 18.32
CA PHE A 47 11.87 -14.71 18.24
C PHE A 47 11.14 -14.55 16.90
N LEU A 48 11.45 -13.54 16.08
CA LEU A 48 10.91 -13.36 14.73
C LEU A 48 11.72 -14.08 13.65
N ALA A 49 12.82 -14.77 13.98
CA ALA A 49 13.69 -15.40 13.00
C ALA A 49 12.96 -16.41 12.09
N LYS A 50 12.01 -17.17 12.64
CA LYS A 50 11.18 -18.11 11.87
C LYS A 50 10.24 -17.39 10.90
N LEU A 51 9.54 -16.35 11.38
CA LEU A 51 8.67 -15.53 10.54
C LEU A 51 9.47 -14.86 9.42
N LYS A 52 10.66 -14.32 9.72
CA LYS A 52 11.58 -13.73 8.74
C LYS A 52 12.03 -14.76 7.70
N ALA A 53 12.41 -15.96 8.14
CA ALA A 53 12.76 -17.05 7.23
C ALA A 53 11.58 -17.46 6.34
N MET A 54 10.36 -17.48 6.89
CA MET A 54 9.14 -17.74 6.14
C MET A 54 8.95 -16.71 5.02
N VAL A 55 8.94 -15.41 5.37
CA VAL A 55 8.79 -14.31 4.40
C VAL A 55 9.89 -14.34 3.34
N ASN A 56 11.14 -14.66 3.72
CA ASN A 56 12.26 -14.75 2.77
C ASN A 56 12.07 -15.84 1.70
N ARG A 57 11.20 -16.85 1.91
CA ARG A 57 10.85 -17.81 0.84
C ARG A 57 10.22 -17.12 -0.37
N ALA A 58 9.48 -16.01 -0.16
CA ALA A 58 8.86 -15.25 -1.24
C ALA A 58 9.87 -14.54 -2.17
N THR A 59 11.15 -14.50 -1.79
CA THR A 59 12.23 -13.97 -2.65
C THR A 59 12.65 -14.94 -3.75
N HIS A 60 12.16 -16.18 -3.70
CA HIS A 60 12.45 -17.24 -4.67
C HIS A 60 11.17 -17.63 -5.41
N PRO A 61 11.26 -18.00 -6.71
CA PRO A 61 10.12 -18.55 -7.43
C PRO A 61 9.57 -19.81 -6.74
N MET A 62 8.25 -19.86 -6.57
CA MET A 62 7.54 -21.01 -6.04
C MET A 62 6.50 -21.51 -7.05
N SER A 63 6.24 -22.82 -7.05
CA SER A 63 5.13 -23.39 -7.81
C SER A 63 3.78 -22.91 -7.26
N PRO A 64 2.67 -23.02 -8.01
CA PRO A 64 1.34 -22.66 -7.49
C PRO A 64 0.99 -23.37 -6.17
N ARG A 65 1.32 -24.66 -6.05
CA ARG A 65 1.19 -25.41 -4.79
C ARG A 65 2.08 -24.84 -3.68
N GLY A 66 3.30 -24.42 -4.03
CA GLY A 66 4.21 -23.75 -3.10
C GLY A 66 3.65 -22.44 -2.57
N TRP A 67 3.00 -21.62 -3.41
CA TRP A 67 2.33 -20.39 -3.00
C TRP A 67 1.14 -20.64 -2.06
N ALA A 68 0.34 -21.68 -2.33
CA ALA A 68 -0.76 -22.07 -1.45
C ALA A 68 -0.24 -22.47 -0.05
N LEU A 69 0.82 -23.29 0.00
CA LEU A 69 1.44 -23.70 1.26
C LEU A 69 2.09 -22.52 1.99
N PHE A 70 2.75 -21.62 1.27
CA PHE A 70 3.36 -20.42 1.84
C PHE A 70 2.35 -19.57 2.62
N ALA A 71 1.14 -19.37 2.10
CA ALA A 71 0.11 -18.59 2.78
C ALA A 71 -0.30 -19.26 4.12
N THR A 72 -0.52 -20.59 4.10
CA THR A 72 -0.83 -21.36 5.31
C THR A 72 0.32 -21.32 6.32
N ASP A 73 1.55 -21.55 5.87
CA ASP A 73 2.73 -21.54 6.74
C ASP A 73 2.95 -20.15 7.38
N LEU A 74 2.74 -19.08 6.62
CA LEU A 74 2.82 -17.70 7.12
C LEU A 74 1.77 -17.42 8.20
N GLU A 75 0.54 -17.89 8.01
CA GLU A 75 -0.53 -17.76 9.01
C GLU A 75 -0.21 -18.53 10.30
N ILE A 76 0.35 -19.74 10.17
CA ILE A 76 0.82 -20.54 11.31
C ILE A 76 1.90 -19.79 12.08
N GLU A 77 2.93 -19.28 11.40
CA GLU A 77 4.02 -18.55 12.05
C GLU A 77 3.55 -17.24 12.69
N LEU A 78 2.64 -16.50 12.05
CA LEU A 78 2.02 -15.29 12.63
C LEU A 78 1.18 -15.62 13.88
N SER A 79 0.54 -16.79 13.91
CA SER A 79 -0.31 -17.25 15.01
C SER A 79 0.49 -17.91 16.13
N SER A 80 1.74 -18.33 15.84
CA SER A 80 2.65 -18.96 16.80
C SER A 80 2.87 -18.06 18.02
N LYS A 81 3.04 -18.68 19.19
CA LYS A 81 3.20 -17.96 20.46
C LYS A 81 4.66 -17.58 20.66
N VAL A 82 4.89 -16.33 21.06
CA VAL A 82 6.21 -15.88 21.48
C VAL A 82 6.55 -16.53 22.82
N PRO A 83 7.70 -17.22 22.94
CA PRO A 83 8.12 -17.84 24.20
C PRO A 83 8.21 -16.83 25.35
N PRO A 84 7.79 -17.18 26.57
CA PRO A 84 7.93 -16.30 27.75
C PRO A 84 9.37 -15.83 27.99
N SER A 85 10.37 -16.67 27.69
CA SER A 85 11.80 -16.34 27.78
C SER A 85 12.19 -15.14 26.90
N ASP A 86 11.46 -14.91 25.80
CA ASP A 86 11.80 -13.92 24.80
C ASP A 86 11.19 -12.55 25.11
N GLY A 87 10.36 -12.45 26.15
CA GLY A 87 9.78 -11.17 26.59
C GLY A 87 10.85 -10.12 26.96
N ALA A 88 12.06 -10.53 27.38
CA ALA A 88 13.14 -9.57 27.62
C ALA A 88 13.70 -8.97 26.32
N GLN A 89 13.60 -9.68 25.19
CA GLN A 89 14.21 -9.28 23.92
C GLN A 89 13.57 -8.00 23.36
N VAL A 90 12.25 -7.79 23.55
CA VAL A 90 11.58 -6.55 23.06
C VAL A 90 12.12 -5.29 23.74
N LYS A 91 12.70 -5.40 24.95
CA LYS A 91 13.31 -4.25 25.65
C LYS A 91 14.62 -3.80 25.00
N SER A 92 15.26 -4.67 24.18
CA SER A 92 16.48 -4.31 23.45
C SER A 92 16.28 -3.14 22.47
N LEU A 93 15.03 -2.91 22.04
CA LEU A 93 14.66 -1.77 21.18
C LEU A 93 14.88 -0.40 21.85
N LEU A 94 15.04 -0.35 23.17
CA LEU A 94 15.40 0.88 23.92
C LEU A 94 16.92 1.16 23.89
N GLY A 95 17.71 0.28 23.28
CA GLY A 95 19.16 0.33 23.29
C GLY A 95 19.79 -0.12 24.63
N PRO A 96 21.14 -0.13 24.71
CA PRO A 96 21.88 -0.65 25.86
C PRO A 96 21.76 0.23 27.12
N ARG A 97 21.42 1.51 26.97
CA ARG A 97 21.22 2.46 28.08
C ARG A 97 19.91 3.24 27.84
N PRO A 98 18.75 2.68 28.25
CA PRO A 98 17.47 3.31 28.03
C PRO A 98 17.41 4.69 28.68
N ASN A 99 17.02 5.71 27.91
CA ASN A 99 16.70 7.01 28.49
C ASN A 99 15.43 6.86 29.34
N LYS A 100 15.46 7.31 30.60
CA LYS A 100 14.28 7.29 31.48
C LYS A 100 13.12 8.14 30.96
N ALA A 101 13.40 9.10 30.08
CA ALA A 101 12.41 9.94 29.41
C ALA A 101 11.88 9.35 28.09
N ASP A 102 12.36 8.18 27.65
CA ASP A 102 11.88 7.55 26.42
C ASP A 102 10.39 7.15 26.59
N PRO A 103 9.47 7.67 25.74
CA PRO A 103 8.04 7.39 25.86
C PRO A 103 7.69 5.90 25.69
N ARG A 104 8.57 5.12 25.05
CA ARG A 104 8.39 3.68 24.80
C ARG A 104 8.78 2.81 25.98
N LEU A 105 9.49 3.34 26.97
CA LEU A 105 10.02 2.58 28.12
C LEU A 105 8.92 1.80 28.87
N LYS A 106 7.88 2.50 29.34
CA LYS A 106 6.77 1.87 30.09
C LYS A 106 5.97 0.91 29.20
N PRO A 107 5.57 1.27 27.97
CA PRO A 107 4.88 0.33 27.08
C PRO A 107 5.69 -0.93 26.73
N LEU A 108 6.98 -0.83 26.42
CA LEU A 108 7.82 -2.00 26.13
C LEU A 108 8.01 -2.89 27.36
N GLN A 109 8.11 -2.31 28.56
CA GLN A 109 8.11 -3.09 29.81
C GLN A 109 6.77 -3.82 30.02
N LYS A 110 5.65 -3.17 29.69
CA LYS A 110 4.33 -3.80 29.75
C LYS A 110 4.22 -4.95 28.76
N LEU A 111 4.58 -4.74 27.49
CA LEU A 111 4.59 -5.79 26.46
C LEU A 111 5.48 -6.97 26.86
N ALA A 112 6.68 -6.72 27.36
CA ALA A 112 7.57 -7.76 27.86
C ALA A 112 6.92 -8.61 28.97
N ARG A 113 6.22 -7.96 29.91
CA ARG A 113 5.46 -8.67 30.95
C ARG A 113 4.31 -9.46 30.36
N GLU A 114 3.55 -8.89 29.42
CA GLU A 114 2.44 -9.59 28.77
C GLU A 114 2.90 -10.85 28.03
N ILE A 115 4.06 -10.81 27.37
CA ILE A 115 4.68 -12.01 26.76
C ILE A 115 4.99 -13.07 27.84
N GLN A 116 5.47 -12.64 29.01
CA GLN A 116 5.90 -13.53 30.09
C GLN A 116 4.74 -14.17 30.88
N VAL A 117 3.70 -13.39 31.20
CA VAL A 117 2.70 -13.80 32.21
C VAL A 117 1.32 -14.10 31.64
N LYS A 118 1.02 -13.72 30.39
CA LYS A 118 -0.32 -13.91 29.84
C LYS A 118 -0.58 -15.39 29.58
N SER A 119 -1.62 -15.92 30.21
CA SER A 119 -2.08 -17.29 29.97
C SER A 119 -2.34 -17.51 28.47
N GLY A 120 -1.70 -18.54 27.89
CA GLY A 120 -1.75 -18.84 26.46
C GLY A 120 -0.84 -18.01 25.55
N GLY A 121 -0.01 -17.11 26.10
CA GLY A 121 0.99 -16.33 25.36
C GLY A 121 0.43 -15.32 24.35
N LEU A 122 1.26 -14.36 23.96
CA LEU A 122 0.97 -13.48 22.81
C LEU A 122 1.43 -14.15 21.52
N SER A 123 0.63 -14.04 20.46
CA SER A 123 1.05 -14.48 19.12
C SER A 123 2.09 -13.53 18.54
N CYS A 124 2.90 -14.02 17.60
CA CYS A 124 3.84 -13.20 16.84
C CYS A 124 3.14 -11.99 16.19
N LYS A 125 1.96 -12.18 15.60
CA LYS A 125 1.13 -11.10 15.06
C LYS A 125 0.83 -10.03 16.10
N ASN A 126 0.37 -10.41 17.30
CA ASN A 126 0.01 -9.46 18.34
C ASN A 126 1.22 -8.69 18.86
N VAL A 127 2.36 -9.36 19.03
CA VAL A 127 3.61 -8.71 19.42
C VAL A 127 4.08 -7.75 18.33
N LEU A 128 4.08 -8.17 17.06
CA LEU A 128 4.46 -7.33 15.92
C LEU A 128 3.58 -6.08 15.82
N SER A 129 2.26 -6.22 15.90
CA SER A 129 1.34 -5.07 15.90
C SER A 129 1.64 -4.10 17.06
N GLN A 130 1.92 -4.60 18.27
CA GLN A 130 2.32 -3.72 19.38
C GLN A 130 3.67 -3.05 19.12
N LEU A 131 4.66 -3.74 18.55
CA LEU A 131 5.96 -3.14 18.24
C LEU A 131 5.84 -1.99 17.22
N TYR A 132 4.97 -2.11 16.22
CA TYR A 132 4.69 -1.02 15.28
C TYR A 132 4.00 0.17 15.97
N LEU A 133 3.02 -0.08 16.85
CA LEU A 133 2.39 0.98 17.66
C LEU A 133 3.40 1.71 18.57
N LEU A 134 4.47 1.03 18.98
CA LEU A 134 5.53 1.58 19.82
C LEU A 134 6.70 2.18 19.04
N SER A 135 6.76 2.00 17.72
CA SER A 135 7.71 2.70 16.86
C SER A 135 7.46 4.21 16.94
N GLU A 136 8.53 5.00 16.88
CA GLU A 136 8.41 6.46 16.94
C GLU A 136 7.81 7.02 15.64
N SER A 137 8.12 6.36 14.52
CA SER A 137 7.79 6.81 13.17
C SER A 137 6.61 6.08 12.53
N LEU A 138 6.54 4.75 12.72
CA LEU A 138 5.52 3.90 12.08
C LEU A 138 4.20 3.95 12.84
N LYS A 139 4.18 3.85 14.17
CA LYS A 139 3.01 4.08 15.06
C LYS A 139 1.68 3.38 14.70
N ASP A 140 1.65 2.56 13.67
CA ASP A 140 0.50 1.82 13.15
C ASP A 140 1.04 0.63 12.36
N TYR A 141 0.43 -0.54 12.54
CA TYR A 141 0.78 -1.74 11.76
C TYR A 141 0.49 -1.55 10.27
N ASN A 142 -0.49 -0.72 9.93
CA ASN A 142 -0.85 -0.43 8.56
C ASN A 142 0.21 0.40 7.81
N ASP A 143 1.22 0.94 8.49
CA ASP A 143 2.37 1.56 7.84
C ASP A 143 3.23 0.55 7.07
N ALA A 144 3.04 -0.76 7.32
CA ALA A 144 3.58 -1.84 6.50
C ALA A 144 2.83 -2.06 5.18
N SER A 145 1.70 -1.38 4.97
CA SER A 145 0.90 -1.53 3.75
C SER A 145 1.72 -1.18 2.51
N MET A 146 1.66 -2.06 1.52
CA MET A 146 2.31 -1.85 0.23
C MET A 146 1.32 -1.21 -0.74
N CYS A 147 1.62 0.03 -1.12
CA CYS A 147 1.00 0.69 -2.26
C CYS A 147 1.73 0.30 -3.55
N VAL A 148 0.99 0.17 -4.65
CA VAL A 148 1.53 -0.15 -5.97
C VAL A 148 0.90 0.75 -7.02
N TYR A 149 1.72 1.53 -7.71
CA TYR A 149 1.40 2.12 -9.01
C TYR A 149 1.69 1.12 -10.13
N SER A 150 0.79 1.03 -11.09
CA SER A 150 0.96 0.30 -12.35
C SER A 150 0.44 1.18 -13.49
N GLY A 151 1.32 1.64 -14.36
CA GLY A 151 0.91 2.56 -15.42
C GLY A 151 2.08 3.12 -16.22
N PRO A 152 1.79 4.12 -17.09
CA PRO A 152 2.81 4.71 -17.94
C PRO A 152 3.93 5.39 -17.17
N ALA A 153 5.15 5.34 -17.72
CA ALA A 153 6.31 5.91 -17.07
C ALA A 153 6.39 7.42 -17.35
N GLN A 154 6.40 8.28 -16.33
CA GLN A 154 6.63 9.72 -16.55
C GLN A 154 8.11 10.09 -16.64
N ARG A 155 9.00 9.26 -16.08
CA ARG A 155 10.46 9.51 -16.00
C ARG A 155 11.31 8.33 -16.47
N GLY A 156 12.41 8.66 -17.16
CA GLY A 156 13.66 7.90 -17.07
C GLY A 156 13.75 6.56 -17.81
N ILE A 157 12.79 6.21 -18.65
CA ILE A 157 12.90 5.05 -19.54
C ILE A 157 13.08 5.58 -20.95
N GLY A 158 14.07 5.08 -21.70
CA GLY A 158 14.28 5.42 -23.12
C GLY A 158 13.16 4.94 -24.06
N ALA A 159 11.95 4.74 -23.54
CA ALA A 159 10.76 4.38 -24.31
C ALA A 159 10.05 5.66 -24.78
N ARG A 160 9.49 5.61 -25.99
CA ARG A 160 8.65 6.69 -26.53
C ARG A 160 7.42 6.84 -25.64
N ARG A 161 6.98 8.08 -25.39
CA ARG A 161 5.72 8.33 -24.71
C ARG A 161 4.57 7.79 -25.56
N GLU A 162 3.89 6.78 -25.06
CA GLU A 162 2.74 6.14 -25.69
C GLU A 162 1.41 6.76 -25.23
N LEU A 163 0.43 6.71 -26.13
CA LEU A 163 -0.98 6.87 -25.78
C LEU A 163 -1.60 5.49 -25.63
N PHE A 164 -2.63 5.40 -24.80
CA PHE A 164 -3.28 4.15 -24.47
C PHE A 164 -4.78 4.24 -24.69
N SER A 165 -5.34 3.19 -25.28
CA SER A 165 -6.77 2.97 -25.31
C SER A 165 -7.12 1.98 -24.22
N ARG A 166 -8.17 2.29 -23.47
CA ARG A 166 -8.73 1.46 -22.41
C ARG A 166 -10.00 0.77 -22.87
N SER A 167 -10.24 -0.42 -22.33
CA SER A 167 -11.50 -1.15 -22.48
C SER A 167 -11.87 -1.72 -21.12
N VAL A 168 -13.05 -1.34 -20.63
CA VAL A 168 -13.49 -1.71 -19.28
C VAL A 168 -14.58 -2.77 -19.35
N HIS A 169 -14.40 -3.82 -18.56
CA HIS A 169 -15.36 -4.89 -18.34
C HIS A 169 -15.72 -4.88 -16.87
N SER A 170 -16.99 -4.67 -16.57
CA SER A 170 -17.47 -4.57 -15.20
C SER A 170 -18.73 -5.40 -15.01
N GLY A 171 -18.92 -5.90 -13.80
CA GLY A 171 -20.12 -6.64 -13.44
C GLY A 171 -21.38 -5.76 -13.45
N HIS A 172 -22.55 -6.40 -13.37
CA HIS A 172 -23.85 -5.74 -13.51
C HIS A 172 -24.14 -4.66 -12.45
N TRP A 173 -23.42 -4.66 -11.33
CA TRP A 173 -23.56 -3.64 -10.28
C TRP A 173 -22.68 -2.39 -10.49
N ALA A 174 -21.91 -2.34 -11.58
CA ALA A 174 -21.09 -1.19 -11.91
C ALA A 174 -21.92 0.02 -12.36
N LEU A 175 -22.11 0.95 -11.41
CA LEU A 175 -22.65 2.27 -11.68
C LEU A 175 -21.58 3.11 -12.39
N ARG A 176 -21.47 2.99 -13.72
CA ARG A 176 -20.68 3.92 -14.53
C ARG A 176 -21.59 4.82 -15.35
N SER A 177 -21.31 6.13 -15.29
CA SER A 177 -22.01 7.13 -16.08
C SER A 177 -21.37 7.38 -17.46
N GLN A 178 -20.16 6.89 -17.70
CA GLN A 178 -19.47 7.03 -18.99
C GLN A 178 -18.73 5.76 -19.41
N LYS A 179 -18.91 5.35 -20.68
CA LYS A 179 -18.01 4.42 -21.35
C LYS A 179 -16.73 5.17 -21.68
N LEU A 180 -15.66 4.84 -20.97
CA LEU A 180 -14.30 5.34 -21.26
C LEU A 180 -13.66 4.56 -22.43
N ASP A 181 -14.43 3.73 -23.12
CA ASP A 181 -14.01 2.95 -24.27
C ASP A 181 -13.72 3.89 -25.45
N GLY A 182 -12.53 3.76 -26.03
CA GLY A 182 -12.13 4.46 -27.26
C GLY A 182 -11.48 5.84 -27.07
N ILE A 183 -11.38 6.35 -25.83
CA ILE A 183 -10.58 7.55 -25.55
C ILE A 183 -9.11 7.14 -25.43
N SER A 184 -8.26 7.76 -26.25
CA SER A 184 -6.81 7.57 -26.19
C SER A 184 -6.17 8.62 -25.28
N ASN A 185 -5.68 8.21 -24.12
CA ASN A 185 -5.00 9.11 -23.19
C ASN A 185 -3.77 8.43 -22.57
N ARG A 186 -2.98 9.19 -21.81
CA ARG A 186 -1.87 8.65 -21.03
C ARG A 186 -2.29 8.30 -19.60
N ASP A 187 -3.38 8.87 -19.12
CA ASP A 187 -3.86 8.73 -17.76
C ASP A 187 -4.67 7.43 -17.68
N VAL A 188 -3.95 6.30 -17.68
CA VAL A 188 -4.47 4.93 -17.58
C VAL A 188 -3.85 4.17 -16.42
N GLY A 189 -3.07 4.86 -15.58
CA GLY A 189 -2.40 4.29 -14.44
C GLY A 189 -3.37 3.90 -13.33
N TRP A 190 -2.94 2.92 -12.55
CA TRP A 190 -3.62 2.43 -11.36
C TRP A 190 -2.76 2.66 -10.15
N ILE A 191 -3.37 3.05 -9.03
CA ILE A 191 -2.75 2.92 -7.71
C ILE A 191 -3.61 2.05 -6.82
N SER A 192 -3.02 0.99 -6.27
CA SER A 192 -3.58 0.25 -5.15
C SER A 192 -2.86 0.64 -3.87
N THR A 193 -3.59 0.79 -2.77
CA THR A 193 -3.05 1.37 -1.51
C THR A 193 -3.00 0.39 -0.33
N GLY A 194 -3.57 -0.82 -0.47
CA GLY A 194 -3.69 -1.74 0.66
C GLY A 194 -4.44 -1.08 1.82
N ASP A 195 -3.89 -1.12 3.02
CA ASP A 195 -4.46 -0.48 4.21
C ASP A 195 -3.73 0.81 4.60
N ALA A 196 -3.03 1.46 3.65
CA ALA A 196 -2.22 2.64 3.91
C ALA A 196 -2.98 3.73 4.68
N ASP A 197 -2.28 4.38 5.60
CA ASP A 197 -2.82 5.46 6.42
C ASP A 197 -2.39 6.83 5.89
N PHE A 198 -3.35 7.69 5.60
CA PHE A 198 -3.18 9.08 5.20
C PHE A 198 -3.77 10.06 6.22
N SER A 199 -3.99 9.62 7.46
CA SER A 199 -4.62 10.40 8.55
C SER A 199 -3.85 11.65 8.96
N THR A 200 -2.54 11.71 8.67
CA THR A 200 -1.71 12.88 8.97
C THR A 200 -1.12 13.47 7.69
N LEU A 201 -0.84 14.78 7.74
CA LEU A 201 -0.21 15.51 6.63
C LEU A 201 1.10 14.87 6.19
N VAL A 202 1.93 14.45 7.15
CA VAL A 202 3.22 13.80 6.87
C VAL A 202 3.03 12.51 6.07
N LYS A 203 2.09 11.63 6.48
CA LYS A 203 1.85 10.37 5.77
C LYS A 203 1.36 10.60 4.33
N LEU A 204 0.43 11.54 4.15
CA LEU A 204 -0.08 11.90 2.83
C LEU A 204 1.04 12.49 1.95
N HIS A 205 1.84 13.40 2.49
CA HIS A 205 2.92 14.07 1.75
C HIS A 205 4.02 13.10 1.36
N ASP A 206 4.41 12.17 2.23
CA ASP A 206 5.38 11.11 1.88
C ASP A 206 4.87 10.28 0.68
N PHE A 207 3.59 9.92 0.67
CA PHE A 207 2.95 9.19 -0.41
C PHE A 207 2.88 9.99 -1.72
N LEU A 208 2.33 11.21 -1.66
CA LEU A 208 2.21 12.10 -2.83
C LEU A 208 3.58 12.44 -3.41
N TRP A 209 4.55 12.69 -2.54
CA TRP A 209 5.91 12.94 -2.96
C TRP A 209 6.54 11.71 -3.61
N HIS A 210 6.32 10.51 -3.07
CA HIS A 210 6.80 9.29 -3.71
C HIS A 210 6.24 9.19 -5.14
N TYR A 211 4.93 9.28 -5.30
CA TYR A 211 4.26 9.15 -6.59
C TYR A 211 4.13 10.44 -7.41
N HIS A 212 4.83 11.53 -7.06
CA HIS A 212 4.63 12.86 -7.69
C HIS A 212 4.77 12.85 -9.22
N ALA A 213 5.54 11.90 -9.76
CA ALA A 213 5.73 11.76 -11.19
C ALA A 213 4.61 10.95 -11.86
N GLU A 214 3.88 10.10 -11.14
CA GLU A 214 2.90 9.17 -11.69
C GLU A 214 1.45 9.43 -11.22
N ILE A 215 1.27 10.20 -10.15
CA ILE A 215 -0.03 10.41 -9.49
C ILE A 215 -1.07 11.02 -10.45
N ALA A 216 -0.66 11.97 -11.29
CA ALA A 216 -1.51 12.60 -12.30
C ALA A 216 -1.90 11.65 -13.45
N LEU A 217 -1.13 10.57 -13.66
CA LEU A 217 -1.45 9.54 -14.66
C LEU A 217 -2.43 8.49 -14.11
N THR A 218 -2.87 8.62 -12.86
CA THR A 218 -3.69 7.63 -12.17
C THR A 218 -5.17 7.86 -12.42
N SER A 219 -5.76 7.02 -13.26
CA SER A 219 -7.19 7.02 -13.57
C SER A 219 -8.01 6.08 -12.70
N VAL A 220 -7.36 5.09 -12.07
CA VAL A 220 -8.00 4.17 -11.12
C VAL A 220 -7.26 4.23 -9.79
N PHE A 221 -7.97 4.61 -8.74
CA PHE A 221 -7.43 4.71 -7.39
C PHE A 221 -8.19 3.74 -6.47
N VAL A 222 -7.53 2.66 -6.04
CA VAL A 222 -8.10 1.73 -5.07
C VAL A 222 -7.90 2.30 -3.67
N LEU A 223 -9.02 2.54 -2.99
CA LEU A 223 -9.06 3.22 -1.71
C LEU A 223 -8.42 2.39 -0.59
N PRO A 224 -7.72 3.06 0.34
CA PRO A 224 -7.09 2.39 1.46
C PRO A 224 -8.14 1.76 2.37
N HIS A 225 -7.81 0.59 2.91
CA HIS A 225 -8.55 -0.09 3.97
C HIS A 225 -10.05 -0.16 3.65
N HIS A 226 -10.37 -0.63 2.45
CA HIS A 226 -11.74 -0.81 1.96
C HIS A 226 -12.56 0.51 1.86
N GLY A 227 -11.92 1.68 1.89
CA GLY A 227 -12.60 2.97 2.01
C GLY A 227 -12.91 3.35 3.45
N SER A 228 -12.00 3.04 4.38
CA SER A 228 -12.14 3.44 5.77
C SER A 228 -11.92 4.94 5.96
N ARG A 229 -12.81 5.62 6.70
CA ARG A 229 -12.61 7.03 7.08
C ARG A 229 -11.40 7.21 8.01
N MET A 230 -10.97 6.14 8.67
CA MET A 230 -9.83 6.16 9.61
C MET A 230 -8.49 6.26 8.90
N SER A 231 -8.43 6.00 7.60
CA SER A 231 -7.24 6.22 6.77
C SER A 231 -7.01 7.70 6.43
N TYR A 232 -7.83 8.62 6.95
CA TYR A 232 -7.80 10.05 6.65
C TYR A 232 -8.04 10.88 7.93
N ASP A 233 -7.92 12.19 7.82
CA ASP A 233 -8.28 13.13 8.88
C ASP A 233 -9.82 13.20 9.06
N SER A 234 -10.30 13.68 10.21
CA SER A 234 -11.73 13.69 10.51
C SER A 234 -12.58 14.51 9.54
N ASN A 235 -11.99 15.50 8.85
CA ASN A 235 -12.70 16.44 7.97
C ASN A 235 -12.61 16.05 6.48
N MET A 236 -11.92 14.95 6.17
CA MET A 236 -11.61 14.48 4.81
C MET A 236 -10.74 15.47 4.00
N ASP A 237 -10.02 16.39 4.65
CA ASP A 237 -9.15 17.34 3.95
C ASP A 237 -8.00 16.63 3.24
N ARG A 238 -7.45 15.57 3.85
CA ARG A 238 -6.40 14.72 3.26
C ARG A 238 -6.91 13.94 2.06
N LEU A 239 -8.16 13.47 2.09
CA LEU A 239 -8.77 12.84 0.92
C LEU A 239 -8.96 13.86 -0.20
N ARG A 240 -9.43 15.08 0.08
CA ARG A 240 -9.55 16.13 -0.95
C ARG A 240 -8.20 16.53 -1.55
N GLU A 241 -7.17 16.65 -0.72
CA GLU A 241 -5.81 16.95 -1.16
C GLU A 241 -5.23 15.83 -2.03
N LEU A 242 -5.42 14.57 -1.64
CA LEU A 242 -5.07 13.41 -2.46
C LEU A 242 -5.76 13.46 -3.83
N ILE A 243 -7.08 13.68 -3.83
CA ILE A 243 -7.90 13.75 -5.05
C ILE A 243 -7.42 14.86 -5.98
N ALA A 244 -7.04 16.02 -5.44
CA ALA A 244 -6.54 17.15 -6.23
C ALA A 244 -5.22 16.85 -6.99
N ASN A 245 -4.54 15.75 -6.68
CA ASN A 245 -3.32 15.31 -7.36
C ASN A 245 -3.56 14.17 -8.37
N LEU A 246 -4.77 13.60 -8.44
CA LEU A 246 -5.12 12.53 -9.39
C LEU A 246 -5.42 13.08 -10.78
N SER A 247 -5.65 12.19 -11.75
CA SER A 247 -6.12 12.58 -13.08
C SER A 247 -7.49 13.27 -13.00
N ASP A 248 -7.90 13.95 -14.06
CA ASP A 248 -9.27 14.45 -14.15
C ASP A 248 -10.27 13.28 -14.04
N ARG A 249 -11.32 13.49 -13.25
CA ARG A 249 -12.42 12.57 -12.99
C ARG A 249 -11.99 11.09 -12.80
N PRO A 250 -11.24 10.75 -11.74
CA PRO A 250 -10.72 9.39 -11.54
C PRO A 250 -11.82 8.40 -11.15
N LEU A 251 -11.58 7.11 -11.35
CA LEU A 251 -12.40 6.02 -10.79
C LEU A 251 -11.82 5.60 -9.44
N PHE A 252 -12.61 5.77 -8.38
CA PHE A 252 -12.31 5.23 -7.06
C PHE A 252 -12.90 3.84 -6.91
N ILE A 253 -12.09 2.88 -6.45
CA ILE A 253 -12.54 1.52 -6.16
C ILE A 253 -12.40 1.26 -4.67
N ALA A 254 -13.48 0.84 -4.01
CA ALA A 254 -13.45 0.29 -2.66
C ALA A 254 -13.65 -1.23 -2.73
N PRO A 255 -12.59 -2.04 -2.52
CA PRO A 255 -12.75 -3.48 -2.32
C PRO A 255 -13.40 -3.66 -0.95
N ALA A 256 -14.70 -3.85 -0.83
CA ALA A 256 -15.40 -3.85 0.45
C ALA A 256 -16.65 -4.71 0.39
N ASN A 257 -17.10 -5.21 1.54
CA ASN A 257 -18.43 -5.80 1.69
C ASN A 257 -19.31 -4.82 2.49
N PRO A 258 -20.16 -4.01 1.84
CA PRO A 258 -21.01 -3.02 2.52
C PRO A 258 -21.95 -3.62 3.57
N GLU A 259 -22.39 -4.86 3.35
CA GLU A 259 -23.27 -5.60 4.25
C GLU A 259 -22.54 -6.12 5.51
N HIS A 260 -21.22 -5.96 5.59
CA HIS A 260 -20.44 -6.37 6.74
C HIS A 260 -20.78 -5.55 7.99
N LYS A 261 -21.64 -6.13 8.85
CA LYS A 261 -22.27 -5.49 10.03
C LYS A 261 -21.32 -4.71 10.94
N LYS A 262 -20.07 -5.18 11.12
CA LYS A 262 -19.09 -4.58 12.04
C LYS A 262 -18.41 -3.32 11.51
N TYR A 263 -18.07 -3.28 10.22
CA TYR A 263 -17.15 -2.29 9.67
C TYR A 263 -17.84 -1.32 8.71
N ARG A 264 -18.83 -1.82 7.95
CA ARG A 264 -19.66 -1.02 7.04
C ARG A 264 -18.82 -0.13 6.12
N HIS A 265 -17.77 -0.73 5.55
CA HIS A 265 -16.92 -0.09 4.54
C HIS A 265 -17.56 -0.24 3.15
N PRO A 266 -17.36 0.72 2.23
CA PRO A 266 -16.72 2.02 2.45
C PRO A 266 -17.58 2.91 3.35
N HIS A 267 -16.95 3.82 4.11
CA HIS A 267 -17.73 4.77 4.91
C HIS A 267 -18.33 5.86 4.02
N TRP A 268 -19.58 6.25 4.30
CA TRP A 268 -20.30 7.26 3.52
C TRP A 268 -19.53 8.58 3.27
N PRO A 269 -18.80 9.18 4.23
CA PRO A 269 -18.02 10.39 3.96
C PRO A 269 -16.93 10.20 2.90
N VAL A 270 -16.32 9.01 2.83
CA VAL A 270 -15.30 8.67 1.83
C VAL A 270 -15.97 8.54 0.46
N GLU A 271 -17.04 7.75 0.37
CA GLU A 271 -17.82 7.58 -0.88
C GLU A 271 -18.33 8.93 -1.40
N SER A 272 -18.98 9.73 -0.55
CA SER A 272 -19.54 11.03 -0.91
C SER A 272 -18.48 12.00 -1.41
N THR A 273 -17.29 12.01 -0.79
CA THR A 273 -16.17 12.85 -1.24
C THR A 273 -15.64 12.39 -2.60
N CYS A 274 -15.48 11.08 -2.80
CA CYS A 274 -15.02 10.51 -4.06
C CYS A 274 -16.00 10.76 -5.21
N ARG A 275 -17.32 10.56 -5.00
CA ARG A 275 -18.37 10.79 -6.00
C ARG A 275 -18.49 12.24 -6.46
N LYS A 276 -18.05 13.21 -5.65
CA LYS A 276 -18.01 14.62 -6.04
C LYS A 276 -16.87 14.94 -7.01
N ALA A 277 -15.82 14.13 -7.01
CA ALA A 277 -14.62 14.35 -7.82
C ALA A 277 -14.52 13.40 -9.03
N GLY A 278 -15.13 12.22 -8.96
CA GLY A 278 -15.02 11.20 -9.99
C GLY A 278 -16.09 10.12 -9.88
N ASP A 279 -15.84 8.99 -10.53
CA ASP A 279 -16.71 7.81 -10.42
C ASP A 279 -16.32 6.97 -9.19
N PHE A 280 -17.27 6.26 -8.61
CA PHE A 280 -17.03 5.42 -7.42
C PHE A 280 -17.65 4.05 -7.60
N TYR A 281 -16.86 3.01 -7.31
CA TYR A 281 -17.27 1.63 -7.44
C TYR A 281 -16.88 0.78 -6.23
N VAL A 282 -17.77 -0.13 -5.84
CA VAL A 282 -17.52 -1.13 -4.80
C VAL A 282 -17.33 -2.47 -5.46
N VAL A 283 -16.25 -3.16 -5.10
CA VAL A 283 -15.97 -4.54 -5.50
C VAL A 283 -16.01 -5.40 -4.23
N ASP A 284 -16.80 -6.47 -4.24
CA ASP A 284 -16.94 -7.40 -3.12
C ASP A 284 -16.58 -8.83 -3.58
N GLN A 285 -17.07 -9.85 -2.87
CA GLN A 285 -16.83 -11.25 -3.21
C GLN A 285 -17.78 -11.78 -4.29
N ASP A 286 -18.82 -11.03 -4.64
CA ASP A 286 -19.75 -11.40 -5.71
C ASP A 286 -19.10 -11.12 -7.07
N LEU A 287 -19.17 -12.10 -7.99
CA LEU A 287 -18.75 -11.88 -9.37
C LEU A 287 -19.54 -10.73 -10.02
N ALA A 288 -20.77 -10.44 -9.59
CA ALA A 288 -21.54 -9.30 -10.09
C ALA A 288 -20.89 -7.93 -9.83
N SER A 289 -19.91 -7.85 -8.93
CA SER A 289 -19.16 -6.63 -8.61
C SER A 289 -17.75 -6.59 -9.22
N PHE A 290 -17.36 -7.56 -10.07
CA PHE A 290 -16.01 -7.59 -10.62
C PHE A 290 -15.69 -6.33 -11.44
N TYR A 291 -14.43 -5.91 -11.41
CA TYR A 291 -13.88 -4.87 -12.29
C TYR A 291 -12.64 -5.40 -13.01
N ARG A 292 -12.59 -5.23 -14.33
CA ARG A 292 -11.44 -5.56 -15.16
C ARG A 292 -11.25 -4.49 -16.23
N GLU A 293 -9.99 -4.09 -16.42
CA GLU A 293 -9.61 -3.22 -17.53
C GLU A 293 -8.60 -3.94 -18.44
N SER A 294 -8.60 -3.58 -19.71
CA SER A 294 -7.55 -3.91 -20.66
C SER A 294 -7.04 -2.63 -21.29
N VAL A 295 -5.72 -2.49 -21.31
CA VAL A 295 -5.03 -1.31 -21.83
C VAL A 295 -4.22 -1.72 -23.04
N LYS A 296 -4.30 -0.96 -24.13
CA LYS A 296 -3.56 -1.20 -25.37
C LYS A 296 -2.84 0.07 -25.80
N THR A 297 -1.58 -0.05 -26.17
CA THR A 297 -0.85 1.04 -26.84
C THR A 297 -1.54 1.41 -28.14
N VAL A 298 -1.80 2.69 -28.32
CA VAL A 298 -2.28 3.26 -29.57
C VAL A 298 -1.04 3.63 -30.40
N ARG A 299 -0.78 2.85 -31.45
CA ARG A 299 0.29 3.20 -32.40
C ARG A 299 -0.19 4.40 -33.22
N ASN A 300 0.41 5.56 -32.99
CA ASN A 300 0.27 6.69 -33.89
C ASN A 300 0.85 6.28 -35.26
N LEU A 301 -0.02 6.16 -36.27
CA LEU A 301 0.36 5.95 -37.68
C LEU A 301 1.13 7.15 -38.27
N THR A 302 1.25 8.26 -37.55
CA THR A 302 1.98 9.47 -37.99
C THR A 302 3.51 9.34 -37.96
N GLY A 303 4.05 8.12 -37.85
CA GLY A 303 5.47 7.82 -38.03
C GLY A 303 5.87 7.48 -39.47
N LEU A 304 4.93 7.44 -40.41
CA LEU A 304 5.23 7.40 -41.85
C LEU A 304 5.29 8.83 -42.38
N MET A 305 6.53 9.31 -42.55
CA MET A 305 6.95 10.52 -43.28
C MET A 305 6.67 11.86 -42.61
N ILE A 306 7.69 12.41 -41.94
CA ILE A 306 8.40 13.60 -42.46
C ILE A 306 9.89 13.34 -42.25
N LEU A 307 10.56 12.96 -43.34
CA LEU A 307 11.99 13.24 -43.53
C LEU A 307 12.04 14.68 -44.05
N GLU A 308 12.51 15.61 -43.22
CA GLU A 308 13.30 16.78 -43.62
C GLU A 308 14.38 17.01 -42.57
#